data_AF-A0AAX3M540-F1
#
_entry.id   AF-A0AAX3M540-F1
#
_cell.length_a   1.000
_cell.length_b   1.000
_cell.length_c   1.000
_cell.angle_alpha   90.00
_cell.angle_beta   90.00
_cell.angle_gamma   90.00
#
_symmetry.space_group_name_H-M   'P 1'
#
loop_
_entity.id
_entity.type
_entity.pdbx_description
1 polymer ?
#
loop_
_entity_poly.entity_id
_entity_poly.type
_entity_poly.pdbx_seq_one_letter_code
_entity_poly.pdbx_strand_id
1 'polypeptide(L)'
;MTDNRLGIKIITLLYGVILTITVIGFFLLASFHILDVRFWVSLATIVLAETCVWSLAGWGALRAEQFKKTVPAFMGLAVVAVLYQALTILYAVVLWLVIAVPASLYIWIQLITFGAVFVIGGLLIWFMQTERGIDKEERLQMLGIQEIRSILSESNLQLKGWQEPYRSELKQLLTNLEENVRFSDPVTHPDIWQEEEQLMHEVRRLQEQMMQSQMQDEHKATQQVQNVKALFDSVQTVLQQRNRKLITVKS
;
A
#
# COMPACT_ATOMS: atom_id res chain seq x y z
N MET A 1 -4.47 12.03 -11.98
CA MET A 1 -4.80 12.51 -10.60
C MET A 1 -6.27 12.91 -10.40
N THR A 2 -7.07 13.11 -11.46
CA THR A 2 -8.49 13.52 -11.40
C THR A 2 -9.48 12.37 -11.15
N ASP A 3 -9.17 11.14 -11.55
CA ASP A 3 -10.10 10.00 -11.45
C ASP A 3 -10.45 9.58 -10.01
N ASN A 4 -9.47 9.50 -9.10
CA ASN A 4 -9.75 9.06 -7.72
C ASN A 4 -10.68 10.02 -6.97
N ARG A 5 -10.63 11.32 -7.28
CA ARG A 5 -11.49 12.34 -6.65
C ARG A 5 -12.94 12.24 -7.14
N LEU A 6 -13.16 11.85 -8.39
CA LEU A 6 -14.50 11.61 -8.93
C LEU A 6 -15.11 10.34 -8.33
N GLY A 7 -14.33 9.26 -8.22
CA GLY A 7 -14.79 8.01 -7.58
C GLY A 7 -15.26 8.21 -6.14
N ILE A 8 -14.51 8.93 -5.31
CA ILE A 8 -14.88 9.20 -3.92
C ILE A 8 -16.16 10.04 -3.83
N LYS A 9 -16.34 11.03 -4.71
CA LYS A 9 -17.58 11.83 -4.77
C LYS A 9 -18.80 10.97 -5.09
N ILE A 10 -18.68 10.06 -6.07
CA ILE A 10 -19.76 9.15 -6.45
C ILE A 10 -20.11 8.20 -5.29
N ILE A 11 -19.10 7.60 -4.65
CA ILE A 11 -19.30 6.71 -3.49
C ILE A 11 -19.99 7.44 -2.33
N THR A 12 -19.59 8.68 -2.07
CA THR A 12 -20.18 9.50 -0.98
C THR A 12 -21.63 9.91 -1.30
N LEU A 13 -21.92 10.25 -2.56
CA LEU A 13 -23.28 10.56 -3.00
C LEU A 13 -24.17 9.33 -2.88
N LEU A 14 -23.70 8.16 -3.34
CA LEU A 14 -24.43 6.90 -3.22
C LEU A 14 -24.73 6.54 -1.76
N TYR A 15 -23.75 6.71 -0.87
CA TYR A 15 -23.95 6.52 0.56
C TYR A 15 -25.02 7.44 1.14
N GLY A 16 -24.99 8.74 0.79
CA GLY A 16 -26.02 9.68 1.22
C GLY A 16 -27.43 9.28 0.77
N VAL A 17 -27.57 8.78 -0.47
CA VAL A 17 -28.84 8.28 -0.99
C VAL A 17 -29.31 7.04 -0.24
N ILE A 18 -28.42 6.05 -0.04
CA ILE A 18 -28.74 4.81 0.68
C ILE A 18 -29.17 5.12 2.12
N LEU A 19 -28.38 5.93 2.83
CA LEU A 19 -28.68 6.32 4.21
C LEU A 19 -30.04 7.03 4.32
N THR A 20 -30.34 7.91 3.37
CA THR A 20 -31.64 8.60 3.32
C THR A 20 -32.78 7.60 3.12
N ILE A 21 -32.62 6.64 2.20
CA ILE A 21 -33.61 5.58 1.96
C ILE A 21 -33.79 4.73 3.22
N THR A 22 -32.71 4.34 3.89
CA THR A 22 -32.75 3.53 5.11
C THR A 22 -33.48 4.24 6.24
N VAL A 23 -33.17 5.51 6.49
CA VAL A 23 -33.86 6.32 7.50
C VAL A 23 -35.34 6.46 7.17
N ILE A 24 -35.69 6.85 5.93
CA ILE A 24 -37.09 6.98 5.50
C ILE A 24 -37.83 5.65 5.64
N GLY A 25 -37.24 4.54 5.19
CA GLY A 25 -37.83 3.21 5.29
C GLY A 25 -38.14 2.82 6.73
N PHE A 26 -37.22 3.10 7.66
CA PHE A 26 -37.43 2.87 9.09
C PHE A 26 -38.60 3.70 9.64
N PHE A 27 -38.69 4.99 9.30
CA PHE A 27 -39.80 5.83 9.77
C PHE A 27 -41.16 5.43 9.17
N LEU A 28 -41.18 4.97 7.91
CA LEU A 28 -42.39 4.43 7.28
C LEU A 28 -42.86 3.14 7.99
N LEU A 29 -41.93 2.23 8.31
CA LEU A 29 -42.23 1.00 9.05
C LEU A 29 -42.65 1.27 10.49
N ALA A 30 -41.99 2.23 11.15
CA ALA A 30 -42.34 2.67 12.50
C ALA A 30 -43.69 3.38 12.58
N SER A 31 -44.23 3.92 11.48
CA SER A 31 -45.58 4.52 11.50
C SER A 31 -46.68 3.50 11.85
N PHE A 32 -46.39 2.20 11.71
CA PHE A 32 -47.30 1.11 12.05
C PHE A 32 -47.11 0.56 13.48
N HIS A 33 -46.06 0.94 14.20
CA HIS A 33 -45.68 0.38 15.52
C HIS A 33 -45.24 1.46 16.51
N ILE A 34 -45.31 1.20 17.81
CA ILE A 34 -44.84 2.17 18.82
C ILE A 34 -43.31 2.31 18.73
N LEU A 35 -42.81 3.55 18.79
CA LEU A 35 -41.37 3.88 18.81
C LEU A 35 -40.73 3.39 20.12
N ASP A 36 -40.34 2.12 20.15
CA ASP A 36 -39.69 1.46 21.28
C ASP A 36 -38.14 1.53 21.17
N VAL A 37 -37.42 1.21 22.24
CA VAL A 37 -35.94 1.16 22.29
C VAL A 37 -35.35 0.30 21.16
N ARG A 38 -36.06 -0.77 20.76
CA ARG A 38 -35.66 -1.68 19.66
C ARG A 38 -35.54 -0.95 18.33
N PHE A 39 -36.43 0.02 18.06
CA PHE A 39 -36.38 0.83 16.85
C PHE A 39 -35.08 1.62 16.77
N TRP A 40 -34.74 2.33 17.85
CA TRP A 40 -33.53 3.15 17.92
C TRP A 40 -32.25 2.30 17.83
N VAL A 41 -32.21 1.16 18.51
CA VAL A 41 -31.06 0.24 18.45
C VAL A 41 -30.89 -0.35 17.05
N SER A 42 -31.99 -0.76 16.39
CA SER A 42 -31.96 -1.29 15.02
C SER A 42 -31.46 -0.25 14.03
N LEU A 43 -32.02 0.97 14.10
CA LEU A 43 -31.64 2.08 13.23
C LEU A 43 -30.16 2.44 13.42
N ALA A 44 -29.71 2.60 14.67
CA ALA A 44 -28.31 2.90 14.96
C ALA A 44 -27.36 1.82 14.45
N THR A 45 -27.74 0.54 14.62
CA THR A 45 -26.90 -0.59 14.20
C THR A 45 -26.78 -0.68 12.68
N ILE A 46 -27.88 -0.48 11.95
CA ILE A 46 -27.87 -0.48 10.48
C ILE A 46 -27.10 0.71 9.94
N VAL A 47 -27.29 1.91 10.50
CA VAL A 47 -26.53 3.10 10.08
C VAL A 47 -25.04 2.89 10.33
N LEU A 48 -24.65 2.33 11.48
CA LEU A 48 -23.25 1.99 11.76
C LEU A 48 -22.69 0.99 10.75
N ALA A 49 -23.45 -0.05 10.43
CA ALA A 49 -23.05 -1.06 9.44
C ALA A 49 -22.86 -0.42 8.04
N GLU A 50 -23.76 0.46 7.62
CA GLU A 50 -23.65 1.22 6.36
C GLU A 50 -22.44 2.14 6.35
N THR A 51 -22.18 2.85 7.47
CA THR A 51 -20.99 3.71 7.62
C THR A 51 -19.70 2.89 7.54
N CYS A 52 -19.66 1.69 8.12
CA CYS A 52 -18.51 0.79 8.01
C CYS A 52 -18.25 0.37 6.56
N VAL A 53 -19.30 -0.01 5.81
CA VAL A 53 -19.19 -0.37 4.39
C VAL A 53 -18.69 0.82 3.57
N TRP A 54 -19.26 2.01 3.79
CA TRP A 54 -18.82 3.23 3.11
C TRP A 54 -17.36 3.58 3.43
N SER A 55 -16.96 3.50 4.70
CA SER A 55 -15.59 3.78 5.13
C SER A 55 -14.60 2.81 4.49
N LEU A 56 -14.94 1.51 4.39
CA LEU A 56 -14.12 0.51 3.70
C LEU A 56 -14.02 0.81 2.19
N ALA A 57 -15.14 1.15 1.54
CA ALA A 57 -15.16 1.51 0.13
C ALA A 57 -14.34 2.78 -0.17
N GLY A 58 -14.45 3.81 0.68
CA GLY A 58 -13.69 5.05 0.58
C GLY A 58 -12.20 4.84 0.81
N TRP A 59 -11.84 4.06 1.84
CA TRP A 59 -10.45 3.68 2.11
C TRP A 59 -9.83 2.91 0.94
N GLY A 60 -10.62 2.04 0.29
CA GLY A 60 -10.18 1.31 -0.88
C GLY A 60 -10.03 2.16 -2.15
N ALA A 61 -10.97 3.06 -2.41
CA ALA A 61 -10.88 3.99 -3.53
C ALA A 61 -9.68 4.94 -3.42
N LEU A 62 -9.34 5.37 -2.19
CA LEU A 62 -8.15 6.19 -1.94
C LEU A 62 -6.83 5.44 -2.19
N ARG A 63 -6.82 4.12 -2.06
CA ARG A 63 -5.65 3.25 -2.23
C ARG A 63 -5.74 2.35 -3.47
N ALA A 64 -6.48 2.78 -4.50
CA ALA A 64 -6.76 2.00 -5.71
C ALA A 64 -5.51 1.40 -6.39
N GLU A 65 -4.37 2.10 -6.38
CA GLU A 65 -3.11 1.60 -6.96
C GLU A 65 -2.48 0.47 -6.12
N GLN A 66 -2.61 0.51 -4.79
CA GLN A 66 -2.19 -0.57 -3.88
C GLN A 66 -3.20 -1.73 -3.86
N PHE A 67 -4.45 -1.44 -4.21
CA PHE A 67 -5.56 -2.40 -4.25
C PHE A 67 -5.32 -3.53 -5.25
N LYS A 68 -4.72 -3.24 -6.41
CA LYS A 68 -4.36 -4.26 -7.41
C LYS A 68 -3.40 -5.33 -6.90
N LYS A 69 -2.60 -5.03 -5.86
CA LYS A 69 -1.66 -5.97 -5.25
C LYS A 69 -2.20 -6.65 -3.99
N THR A 70 -3.30 -6.16 -3.40
CA THR A 70 -3.91 -6.71 -2.16
C THR A 70 -5.37 -7.13 -2.34
N VAL A 71 -5.75 -7.55 -3.55
CA VAL A 71 -7.12 -7.93 -3.94
C VAL A 71 -7.76 -9.01 -3.02
N PRO A 72 -7.07 -10.11 -2.64
CA PRO A 72 -7.70 -11.19 -1.88
C PRO A 72 -8.14 -10.75 -0.47
N ALA A 73 -7.29 -9.99 0.22
CA ALA A 73 -7.56 -9.59 1.60
C ALA A 73 -8.62 -8.47 1.70
N PHE A 74 -8.64 -7.56 0.74
CA PHE A 74 -9.72 -6.58 0.63
C PHE A 74 -11.08 -7.21 0.29
N MET A 75 -11.09 -8.28 -0.52
CA MET A 75 -12.30 -9.09 -0.72
C MET A 75 -12.79 -9.70 0.59
N GLY A 76 -11.88 -10.21 1.44
CA GLY A 76 -12.23 -10.73 2.76
C GLY A 76 -12.96 -9.70 3.64
N LEU A 77 -12.39 -8.49 3.76
CA LEU A 77 -13.03 -7.40 4.52
C LEU A 77 -14.37 -6.97 3.93
N ALA A 78 -14.48 -6.90 2.60
CA ALA A 78 -15.72 -6.55 1.92
C ALA A 78 -16.81 -7.60 2.16
N VAL A 79 -16.48 -8.89 2.08
CA VAL A 79 -17.41 -10.00 2.35
C VAL A 79 -17.90 -9.95 3.80
N VAL A 80 -17.00 -9.74 4.77
CA VAL A 80 -17.38 -9.62 6.18
C VAL A 80 -18.32 -8.43 6.40
N ALA A 81 -18.04 -7.27 5.80
CA ALA A 81 -18.89 -6.09 5.93
C ALA A 81 -20.28 -6.28 5.30
N VAL A 82 -20.36 -6.89 4.11
CA VAL A 82 -21.63 -7.18 3.44
C VAL A 82 -22.44 -8.22 4.20
N LEU A 83 -21.81 -9.28 4.71
CA LEU A 83 -22.47 -10.28 5.55
C LEU A 83 -23.01 -9.66 6.82
N TYR A 84 -22.23 -8.81 7.50
CA TYR A 84 -22.68 -8.10 8.68
C TYR A 84 -23.88 -7.20 8.39
N GLN A 85 -23.87 -6.46 7.29
CA GLN A 85 -25.01 -5.65 6.84
C GLN A 85 -26.25 -6.53 6.62
N ALA A 86 -26.10 -7.66 5.93
CA ALA A 86 -27.21 -8.57 5.67
C ALA A 86 -27.80 -9.16 6.97
N LEU A 87 -26.93 -9.56 7.91
CA LEU A 87 -27.31 -10.08 9.22
C LEU A 87 -28.04 -9.03 10.07
N THR A 88 -27.54 -7.79 10.09
CA THR A 88 -28.16 -6.69 10.86
C THR A 88 -29.55 -6.33 10.32
N ILE A 89 -29.71 -6.27 8.99
CA ILE A 89 -31.02 -6.12 8.35
C ILE A 89 -31.93 -7.30 8.69
N LEU A 90 -31.43 -8.54 8.60
CA LEU A 90 -32.20 -9.74 8.94
C LEU A 90 -32.68 -9.70 10.39
N TYR A 91 -31.83 -9.33 11.35
CA TYR A 91 -32.22 -9.18 12.74
C TYR A 91 -33.24 -8.06 12.95
N ALA A 92 -33.07 -6.94 12.26
CA ALA A 92 -34.03 -5.84 12.29
C ALA A 92 -35.38 -6.22 11.70
N VAL A 93 -35.46 -7.12 10.70
CA VAL A 93 -36.74 -7.58 10.15
C VAL A 93 -37.32 -8.72 11.00
N VAL A 94 -36.56 -9.76 11.28
CA VAL A 94 -37.08 -10.99 11.90
C VAL A 94 -37.34 -10.81 13.40
N LEU A 95 -36.36 -10.27 14.15
CA LEU A 95 -36.48 -10.21 15.62
C LEU A 95 -37.40 -9.08 16.06
N TRP A 96 -37.44 -7.98 15.30
CA TRP A 96 -38.33 -6.85 15.60
C TRP A 96 -39.74 -7.07 15.05
N LEU A 97 -39.91 -7.48 13.78
CA LEU A 97 -41.22 -7.55 13.13
C LEU A 97 -41.96 -8.86 13.40
N VAL A 98 -41.25 -9.98 13.56
CA VAL A 98 -41.87 -11.32 13.59
C VAL A 98 -41.92 -11.94 14.99
N ILE A 99 -40.82 -11.88 15.75
CA ILE A 99 -40.66 -12.70 16.98
C ILE A 99 -40.86 -11.89 18.28
N ALA A 100 -40.96 -10.55 18.20
CA ALA A 100 -41.20 -9.67 19.35
C ALA A 100 -40.29 -9.91 20.58
N VAL A 101 -39.03 -10.29 20.34
CA VAL A 101 -38.02 -10.64 21.37
C VAL A 101 -37.82 -9.53 22.40
N PRO A 102 -37.71 -9.82 23.72
CA PRO A 102 -37.48 -8.78 24.74
C PRO A 102 -36.24 -7.94 24.43
N ALA A 103 -36.33 -6.63 24.73
CA ALA A 103 -35.35 -5.63 24.31
C ALA A 103 -33.92 -5.91 24.83
N SER A 104 -33.78 -6.52 26.00
CA SER A 104 -32.46 -6.88 26.56
C SER A 104 -31.73 -7.90 25.69
N LEU A 105 -32.40 -8.99 25.30
CA LEU A 105 -31.83 -10.02 24.42
C LEU A 105 -31.51 -9.46 23.04
N TYR A 106 -32.36 -8.58 22.52
CA TYR A 106 -32.13 -7.91 21.24
C TYR A 106 -30.81 -7.12 21.24
N ILE A 107 -30.56 -6.34 22.30
CA ILE A 107 -29.31 -5.58 22.46
C ILE A 107 -28.09 -6.52 22.54
N TRP A 108 -28.19 -7.60 23.31
CA TRP A 108 -27.09 -8.57 23.44
C TRP A 108 -26.74 -9.24 22.11
N ILE A 109 -27.74 -9.62 21.30
CA ILE A 109 -27.51 -10.21 19.98
C ILE A 109 -26.75 -9.23 19.08
N GLN A 110 -27.17 -7.97 19.03
CA GLN A 110 -26.48 -6.94 18.23
C GLN A 110 -25.06 -6.68 18.73
N LEU A 111 -24.86 -6.62 20.05
CA LEU A 111 -23.55 -6.40 20.66
C LEU A 111 -22.57 -7.56 20.38
N ILE A 112 -23.03 -8.81 20.52
CA ILE A 112 -22.21 -10.00 20.25
C ILE A 112 -21.84 -10.05 18.77
N THR A 113 -22.80 -9.77 17.88
CA THR A 113 -22.56 -9.78 16.42
C THR A 113 -21.55 -8.71 16.03
N PHE A 114 -21.70 -7.49 16.55
CA PHE A 114 -20.74 -6.41 16.35
C PHE A 114 -19.34 -6.79 16.86
N GLY A 115 -19.27 -7.36 18.07
CA GLY A 115 -18.01 -7.83 18.64
C GLY A 115 -17.32 -8.90 17.78
N ALA A 116 -18.07 -9.88 17.26
CA ALA A 116 -17.52 -10.91 16.38
C ALA A 116 -16.94 -10.31 15.09
N VAL A 117 -17.65 -9.39 14.46
CA VAL A 117 -17.19 -8.70 13.25
C VAL A 117 -15.95 -7.85 13.53
N PHE A 118 -15.89 -7.19 14.69
CA PHE A 118 -14.72 -6.42 15.09
C PHE A 118 -13.47 -7.30 15.26
N VAL A 119 -13.61 -8.47 15.89
CA VAL A 119 -12.50 -9.42 16.05
C VAL A 119 -12.05 -9.97 14.69
N ILE A 120 -12.98 -10.43 13.84
CA ILE A 120 -12.66 -10.98 12.51
C ILE A 120 -12.03 -9.89 11.62
N GLY A 121 -12.62 -8.70 11.58
CA GLY A 121 -12.11 -7.57 10.81
C GLY A 121 -10.73 -7.13 11.29
N GLY A 122 -10.51 -7.07 12.61
CA GLY A 122 -9.21 -6.78 13.21
C GLY A 122 -8.15 -7.83 12.84
N LEU A 123 -8.50 -9.12 12.88
CA LEU A 123 -7.60 -10.21 12.51
C LEU A 123 -7.20 -10.13 11.02
N LEU A 124 -8.15 -9.82 10.14
CA LEU A 124 -7.88 -9.64 8.70
C LEU A 124 -6.96 -8.44 8.46
N ILE A 125 -7.18 -7.31 9.14
CA ILE A 125 -6.30 -6.13 9.03
C ILE A 125 -4.90 -6.46 9.54
N TRP A 126 -4.78 -7.19 10.64
CA TRP A 126 -3.49 -7.61 11.18
C TRP A 126 -2.76 -8.55 10.22
N PHE A 127 -3.45 -9.55 9.66
CA PHE A 127 -2.90 -10.46 8.66
C PHE A 127 -2.40 -9.73 7.41
N MET A 128 -3.15 -8.72 6.92
CA MET A 128 -2.74 -7.86 5.81
C MET A 128 -1.45 -7.07 6.07
N GLN A 129 -1.19 -6.69 7.32
CA GLN A 129 0.03 -5.98 7.68
C GLN A 129 1.24 -6.92 7.68
N THR A 130 1.05 -8.16 8.14
CA THR A 130 2.09 -9.19 8.19
C THR A 130 2.50 -9.66 6.78
N GLU A 131 1.55 -9.99 5.90
CA GLU A 131 1.88 -10.43 4.51
C GLU A 131 2.64 -9.36 3.74
N ARG A 132 2.31 -8.07 3.94
CA ARG A 132 3.03 -6.95 3.30
C ARG A 132 4.48 -6.81 3.78
N GLY A 133 4.81 -7.31 4.97
CA GLY A 133 6.19 -7.39 5.44
C GLY A 133 6.96 -8.47 4.70
N ILE A 134 6.37 -9.65 4.59
CA ILE A 134 6.99 -10.85 3.98
C ILE A 134 7.19 -10.67 2.47
N ASP A 135 6.20 -10.14 1.75
CA ASP A 135 6.29 -9.90 0.30
C ASP A 135 7.37 -8.88 -0.09
N LYS A 136 7.65 -7.90 0.79
CA LYS A 136 8.74 -6.95 0.57
C LYS A 136 10.09 -7.63 0.73
N GLU A 137 10.20 -8.49 1.74
CA GLU A 137 11.40 -9.25 2.04
C GLU A 137 11.75 -10.23 0.90
N GLU A 138 10.77 -10.98 0.40
CA GLU A 138 10.96 -11.91 -0.73
C GLU A 138 11.21 -11.20 -2.07
N ARG A 139 10.48 -10.11 -2.37
CA ARG A 139 10.70 -9.37 -3.62
C ARG A 139 12.08 -8.73 -3.66
N LEU A 140 12.55 -8.19 -2.55
CA LEU A 140 13.88 -7.58 -2.47
C LEU A 140 14.98 -8.64 -2.52
N GLN A 141 14.76 -9.84 -1.97
CA GLN A 141 15.70 -10.96 -2.09
C GLN A 141 15.93 -11.47 -3.53
N MET A 142 14.97 -11.32 -4.45
CA MET A 142 15.12 -11.79 -5.83
C MET A 142 15.32 -10.68 -6.89
N LEU A 143 14.93 -9.43 -6.62
CA LEU A 143 14.90 -8.37 -7.63
C LEU A 143 15.98 -7.28 -7.46
N GLY A 144 16.66 -7.21 -6.30
CA GLY A 144 17.59 -6.12 -6.00
C GLY A 144 18.69 -5.92 -7.04
N ILE A 145 19.41 -6.98 -7.41
CA ILE A 145 20.50 -6.88 -8.41
C ILE A 145 20.00 -6.66 -9.83
N GLN A 146 18.87 -7.25 -10.21
CA GLN A 146 18.31 -7.04 -11.55
C GLN A 146 17.86 -5.59 -11.73
N GLU A 147 17.25 -5.00 -10.69
CA GLU A 147 16.83 -3.61 -10.67
C GLU A 147 18.05 -2.66 -10.68
N ILE A 148 19.11 -2.96 -9.91
CA ILE A 148 20.38 -2.20 -9.99
C ILE A 148 20.95 -2.25 -11.42
N ARG A 149 21.00 -3.42 -12.07
CA ARG A 149 21.46 -3.53 -13.46
C ARG A 149 20.62 -2.69 -14.42
N SER A 150 19.30 -2.68 -14.25
CA SER A 150 18.41 -1.88 -15.09
C SER A 150 18.68 -0.38 -14.92
N ILE A 151 18.85 0.09 -13.68
CA ILE A 151 19.14 1.49 -13.39
C ILE A 151 20.49 1.92 -13.98
N LEU A 152 21.53 1.08 -13.86
CA LEU A 152 22.85 1.35 -14.44
C LEU A 152 22.82 1.37 -15.98
N SER A 153 22.04 0.48 -16.60
CA SER A 153 21.85 0.49 -18.05
C SER A 153 21.15 1.77 -18.54
N GLU A 154 20.10 2.20 -17.83
CA GLU A 154 19.38 3.44 -18.14
C GLU A 154 20.28 4.68 -17.95
N SER A 155 21.08 4.67 -16.89
CA SER A 155 22.11 5.69 -16.63
C SER A 155 23.11 5.84 -17.78
N ASN A 156 23.47 4.74 -18.44
CA ASN A 156 24.36 4.74 -19.60
C ASN A 156 23.73 5.44 -20.82
N LEU A 157 22.41 5.34 -20.96
CA LEU A 157 21.68 6.07 -22.00
C LEU A 157 21.67 7.58 -21.71
N GLN A 158 21.57 7.98 -20.43
CA GLN A 158 21.56 9.39 -20.02
C GLN A 158 22.92 10.07 -20.21
N LEU A 159 24.02 9.33 -20.06
CA LEU A 159 25.38 9.79 -20.36
C LEU A 159 25.58 10.22 -21.83
N LYS A 160 24.71 9.80 -22.77
CA LYS A 160 24.79 10.26 -24.16
C LYS A 160 24.50 11.76 -24.32
N GLY A 161 23.81 12.37 -23.35
CA GLY A 161 23.49 13.81 -23.37
C GLY A 161 24.58 14.72 -22.80
N TRP A 162 25.67 14.17 -22.27
CA TRP A 162 26.75 14.94 -21.63
C TRP A 162 27.82 15.37 -22.64
N GLN A 163 28.43 16.54 -22.40
CA GLN A 163 29.52 17.05 -23.24
C GLN A 163 30.86 16.34 -22.92
N GLU A 164 31.71 16.17 -23.93
CA GLU A 164 33.10 15.74 -23.74
C GLU A 164 33.91 16.87 -23.08
N PRO A 165 34.86 16.59 -22.16
CA PRO A 165 35.47 15.28 -21.85
C PRO A 165 34.80 14.49 -20.72
N TYR A 166 33.87 15.08 -19.97
CA TYR A 166 33.27 14.49 -18.76
C TYR A 166 32.49 13.20 -19.04
N ARG A 167 31.91 13.10 -20.24
CA ARG A 167 31.20 11.91 -20.71
C ARG A 167 32.09 10.67 -20.73
N SER A 168 33.31 10.78 -21.28
CA SER A 168 34.23 9.65 -21.38
C SER A 168 34.61 9.07 -20.01
N GLU A 169 34.87 9.96 -19.04
CA GLU A 169 35.28 9.60 -17.68
C GLU A 169 34.15 8.93 -16.90
N LEU A 170 32.95 9.53 -16.90
CA LEU A 170 31.78 8.96 -16.22
C LEU A 170 31.33 7.64 -16.84
N LYS A 171 31.47 7.49 -18.16
CA LYS A 171 31.20 6.22 -18.85
C LYS A 171 32.12 5.11 -18.39
N GLN A 172 33.40 5.40 -18.15
CA GLN A 172 34.35 4.41 -17.63
C GLN A 172 33.97 3.97 -16.21
N LEU A 173 33.63 4.92 -15.33
CA LEU A 173 33.16 4.62 -13.97
C LEU A 173 31.88 3.78 -13.98
N LEU A 174 30.93 4.11 -14.85
CA LEU A 174 29.69 3.35 -14.98
C LEU A 174 29.91 1.93 -15.50
N THR A 175 30.80 1.76 -16.49
CA THR A 175 31.13 0.44 -17.05
C THR A 175 31.78 -0.45 -15.99
N ASN A 176 32.71 0.10 -15.19
CA ASN A 176 33.34 -0.62 -14.08
C ASN A 176 32.30 -1.03 -13.02
N LEU A 177 31.35 -0.16 -12.71
CA LEU A 177 30.29 -0.44 -11.74
C LEU A 177 29.34 -1.53 -12.25
N GLU A 178 28.95 -1.47 -13.52
CA GLU A 178 28.12 -2.49 -14.18
C GLU A 178 28.80 -3.85 -14.19
N GLU A 179 30.11 -3.89 -14.48
CA GLU A 179 30.91 -5.11 -14.43
C GLU A 179 30.96 -5.71 -13.00
N ASN A 180 31.18 -4.88 -11.99
CA ASN A 180 31.18 -5.32 -10.59
C ASN A 180 29.81 -5.88 -10.15
N VAL A 181 28.70 -5.26 -10.60
CA VAL A 181 27.34 -5.77 -10.35
C VAL A 181 27.05 -7.03 -11.18
N ARG A 182 27.69 -7.17 -12.35
CA ARG A 182 27.55 -8.36 -13.20
C ARG A 182 28.11 -9.61 -12.51
N PHE A 183 29.23 -9.46 -11.81
CA PHE A 183 29.90 -10.53 -11.08
C PHE A 183 29.43 -10.72 -9.64
N SER A 184 28.58 -9.85 -9.10
CA SER A 184 27.97 -10.04 -7.79
C SER A 184 26.81 -11.05 -7.84
N ASP A 185 26.73 -11.89 -6.80
CA ASP A 185 25.72 -12.94 -6.70
C ASP A 185 24.30 -12.37 -6.49
N PRO A 186 23.30 -12.78 -7.30
CA PRO A 186 21.90 -12.38 -7.16
C PRO A 186 21.22 -12.89 -5.88
N VAL A 187 21.81 -13.84 -5.15
CA VAL A 187 21.21 -14.40 -3.93
C VAL A 187 21.50 -13.51 -2.73
N THR A 188 20.45 -12.93 -2.17
CA THR A 188 20.49 -12.06 -0.99
C THR A 188 20.17 -12.86 0.27
N HIS A 189 21.03 -12.76 1.29
CA HIS A 189 20.80 -13.38 2.61
C HIS A 189 20.23 -12.33 3.58
N PRO A 190 19.35 -12.71 4.54
CA PRO A 190 18.78 -11.78 5.53
C PRO A 190 19.82 -10.90 6.25
N ASP A 191 21.01 -11.45 6.52
CA ASP A 191 22.09 -10.77 7.24
C ASP A 191 22.79 -9.63 6.47
N ILE A 192 22.42 -9.45 5.20
CA ILE A 192 23.06 -8.52 4.23
C ILE A 192 22.03 -7.52 3.69
N TRP A 193 20.82 -7.54 4.28
CA TRP A 193 19.69 -6.74 3.88
C TRP A 193 19.98 -5.23 3.95
N GLN A 194 20.59 -4.78 5.03
CA GLN A 194 20.86 -3.36 5.26
C GLN A 194 21.78 -2.79 4.19
N GLU A 195 22.80 -3.56 3.79
CA GLU A 195 23.72 -3.17 2.72
C GLU A 195 23.04 -3.15 1.36
N GLU A 196 22.10 -4.05 1.11
CA GLU A 196 21.37 -4.11 -0.16
C GLU A 196 20.39 -2.94 -0.32
N GLU A 197 19.68 -2.58 0.75
CA GLU A 197 18.81 -1.40 0.78
C GLU A 197 19.63 -0.11 0.61
N GLN A 198 20.77 -0.01 1.29
CA GLN A 198 21.69 1.11 1.15
C GLN A 198 22.25 1.20 -0.28
N LEU A 199 22.64 0.08 -0.88
CA LEU A 199 23.14 0.01 -2.25
C LEU A 199 22.08 0.50 -3.24
N MET A 200 20.85 0.03 -3.10
CA MET A 200 19.73 0.44 -3.95
C MET A 200 19.46 1.94 -3.85
N HIS A 201 19.47 2.48 -2.64
CA HIS A 201 19.25 3.91 -2.40
C HIS A 201 20.36 4.77 -3.04
N GLU A 202 21.62 4.37 -2.91
CA GLU A 202 22.75 5.08 -3.52
C GLU A 202 22.73 5.01 -5.05
N VAL A 203 22.37 3.86 -5.63
CA VAL A 203 22.22 3.70 -7.10
C VAL A 203 21.09 4.59 -7.65
N ARG A 204 19.95 4.67 -6.94
CA ARG A 204 18.85 5.56 -7.33
C ARG A 204 19.23 7.03 -7.22
N ARG A 205 19.93 7.43 -6.16
CA ARG A 205 20.46 8.80 -6.02
C ARG A 205 21.42 9.15 -7.15
N LEU A 206 22.26 8.20 -7.55
CA LEU A 206 23.20 8.38 -8.66
C LEU A 206 22.44 8.63 -9.97
N GLN A 207 21.39 7.85 -10.25
CA GLN A 207 20.50 8.07 -11.40
C GLN A 207 19.81 9.44 -11.35
N GLU A 208 19.19 9.79 -10.21
CA GLU A 208 18.51 11.07 -10.02
C GLU A 208 19.44 12.26 -10.26
N GLN A 209 20.67 12.19 -9.74
CA GLN A 209 21.66 13.25 -9.98
C GLN A 209 22.07 13.34 -11.45
N MET A 210 22.27 12.23 -12.14
CA MET A 210 22.59 12.24 -13.57
C MET A 210 21.45 12.79 -14.44
N MET A 211 20.18 12.60 -14.03
CA MET A 211 19.03 13.22 -14.68
C MET A 211 19.00 14.73 -14.45
N GLN A 212 19.30 15.19 -13.23
CA GLN A 212 19.25 16.61 -12.86
C GLN A 212 20.42 17.43 -13.42
N SER A 213 21.57 16.81 -13.68
CA SER A 213 22.78 17.47 -14.16
C SER A 213 22.82 17.72 -15.68
N GLN A 214 21.71 17.54 -16.41
CA GLN A 214 21.60 17.92 -17.83
C GLN A 214 21.62 19.45 -18.09
N MET A 215 21.82 20.30 -17.08
CA MET A 215 21.72 21.76 -17.23
C MET A 215 23.07 22.45 -17.53
N GLN A 216 23.24 22.74 -18.82
CA GLN A 216 23.92 23.82 -19.60
C GLN A 216 24.83 24.91 -18.98
N ASP A 217 25.19 24.87 -17.70
CA ASP A 217 25.97 25.93 -17.03
C ASP A 217 27.38 25.41 -16.69
N GLU A 218 28.40 25.90 -17.40
CA GLU A 218 29.76 25.33 -17.42
C GLU A 218 30.45 25.33 -16.03
N HIS A 219 30.16 26.33 -15.19
CA HIS A 219 30.65 26.39 -13.80
C HIS A 219 29.94 25.41 -12.85
N LYS A 220 28.68 25.05 -13.13
CA LYS A 220 27.94 24.04 -12.35
C LYS A 220 28.27 22.63 -12.81
N ALA A 221 28.67 22.45 -14.07
CA ALA A 221 29.05 21.17 -14.64
C ALA A 221 30.21 20.52 -13.86
N THR A 222 31.26 21.28 -13.50
CA THR A 222 32.39 20.72 -12.74
C THR A 222 32.00 20.27 -11.33
N GLN A 223 31.16 21.04 -10.62
CA GLN A 223 30.64 20.64 -9.30
C GLN A 223 29.70 19.43 -9.39
N GLN A 224 28.86 19.36 -10.42
CA GLN A 224 27.97 18.23 -10.66
C GLN A 224 28.74 16.96 -10.98
N VAL A 225 29.79 17.04 -11.80
CA VAL A 225 30.68 15.89 -12.09
C VAL A 225 31.34 15.38 -10.81
N GLN A 226 31.81 16.28 -9.92
CA GLN A 226 32.39 15.87 -8.64
C GLN A 226 31.36 15.18 -7.73
N ASN A 227 30.13 15.69 -7.66
CA ASN A 227 29.06 15.08 -6.89
C ASN A 227 28.70 13.68 -7.42
N VAL A 228 28.57 13.54 -8.74
CA VAL A 228 28.30 12.24 -9.38
C VAL A 228 29.45 11.26 -9.14
N LYS A 229 30.72 11.71 -9.20
CA LYS A 229 31.88 10.86 -8.85
C LYS A 229 31.85 10.41 -7.39
N ALA A 230 31.54 11.31 -6.45
CA ALA A 230 31.42 10.94 -5.04
C ALA A 230 30.31 9.89 -4.83
N LEU A 231 29.21 9.96 -5.59
CA LEU A 231 28.19 8.91 -5.58
C LEU A 231 28.68 7.60 -6.18
N PHE A 232 29.48 7.62 -7.26
CA PHE A 232 30.11 6.39 -7.78
C PHE A 232 31.00 5.71 -6.73
N ASP A 233 31.82 6.50 -6.02
CA ASP A 233 32.69 5.98 -4.95
C ASP A 233 31.87 5.42 -3.77
N SER A 234 30.75 6.08 -3.42
CA SER A 234 29.80 5.61 -2.42
C SER A 234 29.20 4.25 -2.81
N VAL A 235 28.64 4.14 -4.02
CA VAL A 235 28.06 2.89 -4.53
C VAL A 235 29.10 1.77 -4.58
N GLN A 236 30.32 2.06 -5.04
CA GLN A 236 31.41 1.09 -5.07
C GLN A 236 31.79 0.60 -3.66
N THR A 237 31.85 1.51 -2.68
CA THR A 237 32.16 1.18 -1.29
C THR A 237 31.09 0.26 -0.69
N VAL A 238 29.81 0.59 -0.86
CA VAL A 238 28.70 -0.22 -0.36
C VAL A 238 28.67 -1.59 -1.04
N LEU A 239 28.93 -1.65 -2.35
CA LEU A 239 29.00 -2.92 -3.09
C LEU A 239 30.15 -3.81 -2.61
N GLN A 240 31.32 -3.23 -2.31
CA GLN A 240 32.45 -3.97 -1.73
C GLN A 240 32.12 -4.48 -0.32
N GLN A 241 31.46 -3.66 0.51
CA GLN A 241 31.01 -4.08 1.84
C GLN A 241 30.00 -5.23 1.76
N ARG A 242 28.99 -5.14 0.88
CA ARG A 242 28.04 -6.21 0.59
C ARG A 242 28.77 -7.50 0.19
N ASN A 243 29.69 -7.43 -0.77
CA ASN A 243 30.42 -8.61 -1.25
C ASN A 243 31.30 -9.25 -0.15
N ARG A 244 31.94 -8.44 0.71
CA ARG A 244 32.68 -8.97 1.87
C ARG A 244 31.77 -9.70 2.85
N LYS A 245 30.59 -9.13 3.16
CA LYS A 245 29.61 -9.76 4.04
C LYS A 245 29.01 -11.03 3.43
N LEU A 246 28.77 -11.06 2.12
CA LEU A 246 28.33 -12.25 1.40
C LEU A 246 29.33 -13.41 1.54
N ILE A 247 30.63 -13.12 1.48
CA ILE A 247 31.66 -14.14 1.66
C ILE A 247 31.61 -14.70 3.10
N THR A 248 31.44 -13.84 4.10
CA THR A 248 31.39 -14.27 5.52
C THR A 248 30.14 -15.05 5.89
N VAL A 249 29.02 -14.80 5.21
CA VAL A 249 27.74 -15.51 5.47
C VAL A 249 27.70 -16.87 4.77
N LYS A 250 28.48 -17.05 3.69
CA LYS A 250 28.57 -18.30 2.94
C LYS A 250 29.64 -19.28 3.43
N SER A 251 30.63 -18.79 4.19
CA SER A 251 31.71 -19.60 4.78
C SER A 251 31.26 -20.29 6.06
#